data_AF-A0A660CE10-F1
#
_entry.id   AF-A0A660CE10-F1
#
_cell.length_a   1.000
_cell.length_b   1.000
_cell.length_c   1.000
_cell.angle_alpha   90.00
_cell.angle_beta   90.00
_cell.angle_gamma   90.00
#
_symmetry.space_group_name_H-M   'P 1'
#
loop_
_entity.id
_entity.type
_entity.pdbx_description
1 polymer ?
#
loop_
_entity_poly.entity_id
_entity_poly.type
_entity_poly.pdbx_seq_one_letter_code
_entity_poly.pdbx_strand_id
1 'polypeptide(L)' 'MSGRHVLVVDDTWVSGDKGQSAALTLKAAGASTVTVLCVARWLRADWPDHEDLITRLEQPYDPLCCPVSGGTCE' A
#
# COMPACT_ATOMS: atom_id res chain seq x y z
N MET A 1 -1.49 -12.33 18.49
CA MET A 1 -0.51 -11.91 17.46
C MET A 1 0.75 -11.27 18.08
N SER A 2 0.98 -11.52 19.38
CA SER A 2 2.00 -10.83 20.17
C SER A 2 3.41 -10.93 19.58
N GLY A 3 4.08 -9.80 19.40
CA GLY A 3 5.47 -9.71 18.95
C GLY A 3 5.69 -9.95 17.45
N ARG A 4 4.64 -10.24 16.67
CA ARG A 4 4.77 -10.56 15.24
C ARG A 4 4.75 -9.31 14.35
N HIS A 5 5.49 -9.38 13.25
CA HIS A 5 5.30 -8.52 12.09
C HIS A 5 4.19 -9.11 11.22
N VAL A 6 3.16 -8.32 10.93
CA VAL A 6 1.98 -8.73 10.18
C VAL A 6 1.90 -7.96 8.88
N LEU A 7 1.78 -8.66 7.76
CA LEU A 7 1.47 -8.10 6.45
C LEU A 7 -0.04 -8.15 6.22
N VAL A 8 -0.65 -6.99 5.96
CA VAL A 8 -2.02 -6.86 5.48
C VAL A 8 -1.95 -6.64 3.98
N VAL A 9 -2.70 -7.43 3.21
CA VAL A 9 -2.82 -7.28 1.77
C VAL A 9 -4.20 -6.72 1.46
N ASP A 10 -4.23 -5.66 0.66
CA ASP A 10 -5.44 -4.97 0.20
C ASP A 10 -5.37 -4.87 -1.33
N ASP A 11 -6.50 -5.03 -2.01
CA ASP A 11 -6.53 -4.95 -3.47
C ASP A 11 -6.39 -3.50 -3.94
N THR A 12 -7.12 -2.56 -3.30
CA THR A 12 -7.20 -1.18 -3.76
C THR A 12 -7.25 -0.18 -2.61
N TRP A 13 -6.23 0.71 -2.54
CA TRP A 13 -6.27 1.86 -1.65
C TRP A 13 -7.16 2.97 -2.19
N VAL A 14 -8.21 3.34 -1.46
CA VAL A 14 -9.08 4.48 -1.77
C VAL A 14 -8.77 5.65 -0.82
N SER A 15 -9.41 5.72 0.34
CA SER A 15 -9.08 6.68 1.41
C SER A 15 -8.01 6.15 2.35
N GLY A 16 -7.89 4.82 2.47
CA GLY A 16 -7.02 4.15 3.44
C GLY A 16 -7.70 3.79 4.76
N ASP A 17 -8.95 4.19 4.99
CA ASP A 17 -9.63 4.01 6.28
C ASP A 17 -9.69 2.54 6.71
N LYS A 18 -9.94 1.64 5.75
CA LYS A 18 -10.00 0.19 6.00
C LYS A 18 -8.62 -0.37 6.36
N GLY A 19 -7.57 0.00 5.62
CA GLY A 19 -6.20 -0.40 5.91
C GLY A 19 -5.71 0.12 7.27
N GLN A 20 -6.03 1.37 7.61
CA GLN A 20 -5.68 1.96 8.91
C GLN A 20 -6.45 1.31 10.06
N SER A 21 -7.76 1.07 9.90
CA SER A 21 -8.56 0.35 10.89
C SER A 21 -8.01 -1.04 11.14
N ALA A 22 -7.68 -1.79 10.08
CA ALA A 22 -7.05 -3.10 10.21
C ALA A 22 -5.72 -3.00 10.97
N ALA A 23 -4.85 -2.05 10.62
CA ALA A 23 -3.58 -1.87 11.31
C ALA A 23 -3.74 -1.60 12.81
N LEU A 24 -4.68 -0.72 13.20
CA LEU A 24 -4.97 -0.42 14.59
C LEU A 24 -5.47 -1.67 15.35
N THR A 25 -6.39 -2.43 14.76
CA THR A 25 -6.88 -3.69 15.37
C THR A 25 -5.75 -4.70 15.58
N LEU A 26 -4.87 -4.87 14.59
CA LEU A 26 -3.75 -5.81 14.68
C LEU A 26 -2.71 -5.39 15.72
N LYS A 27 -2.43 -4.08 15.83
CA LYS A 27 -1.60 -3.50 16.88
C LYS A 27 -2.19 -3.75 18.25
N ALA A 28 -3.51 -3.51 18.43
CA ALA A 28 -4.22 -3.82 19.66
C ALA A 28 -4.17 -5.32 20.03
N ALA A 29 -4.14 -6.21 19.03
CA ALA A 29 -3.96 -7.66 19.20
C ALA A 29 -2.50 -8.11 19.48
N GLY A 30 -1.58 -7.15 19.65
CA GLY A 30 -0.18 -7.36 20.04
C GLY A 30 0.82 -7.45 18.89
N ALA A 31 0.44 -7.16 17.64
CA ALA A 31 1.42 -7.11 16.55
C ALA A 31 2.50 -6.05 16.84
N SER A 32 3.78 -6.43 16.72
CA SER A 32 4.91 -5.51 16.93
C SER A 32 5.02 -4.54 15.75
N THR A 33 4.82 -5.04 14.54
CA THR A 33 4.87 -4.27 13.29
C THR A 33 3.69 -4.66 12.40
N VAL A 34 3.10 -3.70 11.71
CA VAL A 34 2.08 -3.95 10.68
C VAL A 34 2.52 -3.23 9.41
N THR A 35 2.56 -3.94 8.30
CA THR A 35 2.77 -3.38 6.95
C THR A 35 1.50 -3.59 6.15
N VAL A 36 1.01 -2.55 5.49
CA VAL A 36 -0.11 -2.66 4.54
C VAL A 36 0.47 -2.61 3.13
N LEU A 37 0.22 -3.65 2.35
CA LEU A 37 0.55 -3.74 0.93
C LEU A 37 -0.74 -3.63 0.13
N CYS A 38 -0.85 -2.56 -0.67
CA CYS A 38 -1.96 -2.36 -1.58
C CYS A 38 -1.51 -2.62 -3.01
N VAL A 39 -2.25 -3.44 -3.74
CA VAL A 39 -1.90 -3.77 -5.14
C VAL A 39 -2.18 -2.57 -6.06
N ALA A 40 -3.29 -1.87 -5.83
CA ALA A 40 -3.68 -0.68 -6.60
C ALA A 40 -3.98 0.51 -5.70
N ARG A 41 -4.00 1.71 -6.31
CA ARG A 41 -4.49 2.93 -5.68
C ARG A 41 -5.51 3.61 -6.60
N TRP A 42 -6.69 3.88 -6.08
CA TRP A 42 -7.72 4.63 -6.78
C TRP A 42 -7.40 6.13 -6.73
N LEU A 43 -7.15 6.73 -7.89
CA LEU A 43 -6.82 8.14 -8.04
C LEU A 43 -7.89 8.87 -8.83
N ARG A 44 -8.05 10.14 -8.51
CA ARG A 44 -9.05 11.04 -9.10
C ARG A 44 -8.35 12.22 -9.73
N ALA A 45 -8.42 12.38 -11.05
CA ALA A 45 -7.74 13.46 -11.75
C ALA A 45 -8.25 14.87 -11.37
N ASP A 46 -9.46 14.95 -10.81
CA ASP A 46 -10.06 16.21 -10.33
C ASP A 46 -9.68 16.56 -8.88
N TRP A 47 -8.81 15.76 -8.24
CA TRP A 47 -8.28 16.04 -6.91
C TRP A 47 -6.82 16.48 -7.02
N PRO A 48 -6.45 17.71 -6.56
CA PRO A 48 -5.09 18.24 -6.70
C PRO A 48 -3.95 17.30 -6.28
N ASP A 49 -4.03 16.71 -5.08
CA ASP A 49 -3.00 15.76 -4.58
C ASP A 49 -2.86 14.50 -5.46
N HIS A 50 -3.92 14.08 -6.14
CA HIS A 50 -3.89 12.94 -7.05
C HIS A 50 -3.39 13.34 -8.43
N GLU A 51 -3.72 14.54 -8.91
CA GLU A 51 -3.26 15.08 -10.19
C GLU A 51 -1.73 15.20 -10.22
N ASP A 52 -1.14 15.75 -9.16
CA ASP A 52 0.32 15.81 -8.97
C ASP A 52 0.99 14.42 -9.01
N LEU A 53 0.32 13.38 -8.50
CA LEU A 53 0.83 12.02 -8.53
C LEU A 53 0.69 11.41 -9.94
N ILE A 54 -0.49 11.54 -10.56
CA ILE A 54 -0.78 11.02 -11.89
C ILE A 54 0.23 11.55 -12.91
N THR A 55 0.54 12.84 -12.87
CA THR A 55 1.48 13.49 -13.81
C THR A 55 2.92 12.98 -13.67
N ARG A 56 3.30 12.46 -12.50
CA ARG A 56 4.63 11.88 -12.25
C ARG A 56 4.74 10.39 -12.60
N LEU A 57 3.62 9.71 -12.83
CA LEU A 57 3.59 8.29 -13.18
C LEU A 57 3.82 8.11 -14.69
N GLU A 58 5.04 8.45 -15.13
CA GLU A 58 5.40 8.42 -16.56
C GLU A 58 5.70 7.01 -17.10
N GLN A 59 6.02 6.07 -16.22
CA GLN A 59 6.40 4.71 -16.59
C GLN A 59 5.22 3.74 -16.41
N PRO A 60 5.00 2.82 -17.38
CA PRO A 60 4.03 1.76 -17.20
C PRO A 60 4.45 0.85 -16.04
N TYR A 61 3.46 0.26 -15.37
CA TYR A 61 3.71 -0.75 -14.35
C TYR A 61 4.27 -2.03 -14.99
N ASP A 62 5.43 -2.49 -14.50
CA ASP A 62 6.02 -3.78 -14.86
C ASP A 62 5.88 -4.76 -13.67
N PRO A 63 5.05 -5.81 -13.78
CA PRO A 63 4.86 -6.79 -12.71
C PRO A 63 6.09 -7.66 -12.43
N LEU A 64 7.10 -7.66 -13.30
CA LEU A 64 8.34 -8.41 -13.13
C LEU A 64 9.44 -7.59 -12.44
N CYS A 65 9.22 -6.29 -12.27
CA CYS A 65 10.11 -5.39 -11.56
C CYS A 65 9.64 -5.22 -10.11
N CYS A 66 10.53 -5.47 -9.15
CA CYS A 66 10.23 -5.31 -7.73
C CYS A 66 10.08 -3.81 -7.41
N PRO A 67 8.92 -3.37 -6.89
CA PRO A 67 8.69 -1.96 -6.58
C PRO A 67 9.52 -1.44 -5.39
N VAL A 68 10.17 -2.34 -4.64
CA VAL A 68 11.01 -1.99 -3.49
C VAL A 68 12.49 -1.91 -3.86
N SER A 69 13.00 -2.84 -4.67
CA SER A 69 14.42 -2.92 -5.03
C SER A 69 14.74 -2.41 -6.44
N GLY A 70 13.75 -2.31 -7.33
CA GLY A 70 13.94 -1.97 -8.74
C GLY A 70 14.60 -3.08 -9.58
N GLY A 71 14.85 -4.26 -8.99
CA GLY A 71 15.39 -5.44 -9.68
C GLY A 71 14.32 -6.47 -9.98
N THR A 72 14.73 -7.70 -10.33
CA THR A 72 13.82 -8.85 -10.41
C THR A 72 13.26 -9.21 -9.03
N CYS A 73 12.01 -9.69 -9.00
CA CYS A 73 11.41 -10.28 -7.81
C CYS A 73 11.99 -11.69 -7.57
N GLU A 74 13.15 -11.77 -6.90
CA GLU A 74 13.83 -13.01 -6.47
C GLU A 74 13.78 -13.21 -4.96
#